data_AF-E2NE49-F1
#
_entry.id   AF-E2NE49-F1
#
_cell.length_a   1.000
_cell.length_b   1.000
_cell.length_c   1.000
_cell.angle_alpha   90.00
_cell.angle_beta   90.00
_cell.angle_gamma   90.00
#
_symmetry.space_group_name_H-M   'P 1'
#
loop_
_entity.id
_entity.type
_entity.pdbx_description
1 polymer ?
#
loop_
_entity_poly.entity_id
_entity_poly.type
_entity_poly.pdbx_seq_one_letter_code
_entity_poly.pdbx_strand_id
1 'polypeptide(L)'
;MKRNYTLIPLCLVLLAFIACSNNTKKASDDTETTTKSVVNVPQFNADSAYQYVKAQVDFGPRVPNTKAHVDCGNYLADKLTEFGAKVTSQYVDLPAYTGTLLKARNIIGSYKPDTKKRIALFSHWDSRPWADADPDAKKHYTPILGANDGASGVGVLLEIARHLQKQLPEMGIDIVFVDAEDYGTHQAYNGPHKEEYWGLGSQYWARNPHVQGYNARFGILLDMVGGKNAEFRYESLSHEVAPNVNEKVWKTANALGF
;
A
#
# COMPACT_ATOMS: atom_id res chain seq x y z
N MET A 1 -16.42 29.19 88.58
CA MET A 1 -15.24 28.80 87.78
C MET A 1 -14.78 27.42 88.21
N LYS A 2 -14.61 26.50 87.24
CA LYS A 2 -14.08 25.12 87.34
C LYS A 2 -14.97 24.15 88.14
N ARG A 3 -15.14 22.88 87.78
CA ARG A 3 -14.98 22.01 86.60
C ARG A 3 -15.63 20.70 87.07
N ASN A 4 -16.20 19.89 86.18
CA ASN A 4 -16.10 18.41 86.16
C ASN A 4 -17.28 17.81 85.38
N TYR A 5 -16.97 17.35 84.16
CA TYR A 5 -17.69 16.30 83.46
C TYR A 5 -16.70 15.17 83.22
N THR A 6 -17.16 13.92 83.40
CA THR A 6 -16.71 12.61 82.86
C THR A 6 -16.97 11.53 83.95
N LEU A 7 -17.51 10.33 83.74
CA LEU A 7 -17.71 9.48 82.55
C LEU A 7 -18.56 8.23 82.94
N ILE A 8 -19.35 7.70 81.97
CA ILE A 8 -19.66 6.26 81.69
C ILE A 8 -20.72 5.55 82.58
N PRO A 9 -21.43 4.47 82.16
CA PRO A 9 -21.66 3.82 80.83
C PRO A 9 -23.15 3.66 80.47
N LEU A 10 -23.43 3.09 79.28
CA LEU A 10 -24.10 1.77 79.12
C LEU A 10 -25.15 1.72 78.00
N CYS A 11 -24.76 1.01 76.94
CA CYS A 11 -25.50 0.05 76.11
C CYS A 11 -26.88 0.37 75.49
N LEU A 12 -26.95 -0.13 74.24
CA LEU A 12 -27.99 -1.00 73.67
C LEU A 12 -29.18 -0.34 72.95
N VAL A 13 -29.24 -0.66 71.64
CA VAL A 13 -30.39 -1.23 70.90
C VAL A 13 -30.72 -0.50 69.60
N LEU A 14 -30.52 -1.26 68.51
CA LEU A 14 -31.13 -1.13 67.18
C LEU A 14 -32.60 -0.76 67.25
N LEU A 15 -33.05 0.19 66.42
CA LEU A 15 -34.36 0.11 65.78
C LEU A 15 -34.26 0.65 64.36
N ALA A 16 -34.45 -0.27 63.42
CA ALA A 16 -34.60 -0.01 62.00
C ALA A 16 -35.90 0.75 61.75
N PHE A 17 -35.83 1.86 61.02
CA PHE A 17 -36.97 2.37 60.27
C PHE A 17 -36.61 2.41 58.80
N ILE A 18 -37.20 1.45 58.09
CA ILE A 18 -37.33 1.41 56.65
C ILE A 18 -38.18 2.61 56.24
N ALA A 19 -37.59 3.56 55.53
CA ALA A 19 -38.32 4.59 54.81
C ALA A 19 -38.00 4.44 53.32
N CYS A 20 -38.88 3.76 52.60
CA CYS A 20 -38.92 3.78 51.14
C CYS A 20 -39.25 5.20 50.68
N SER A 21 -38.24 5.91 50.19
CA SER A 21 -38.45 7.09 49.35
C SER A 21 -38.24 6.69 47.89
N ASN A 22 -39.34 6.59 47.17
CA ASN A 22 -39.38 6.44 45.72
C ASN A 22 -38.80 7.72 45.11
N ASN A 23 -37.55 7.66 44.66
CA ASN A 23 -36.96 8.69 43.81
C ASN A 23 -36.66 8.07 42.45
N THR A 24 -37.57 8.28 41.51
CA THR A 24 -37.40 8.01 40.09
C THR A 24 -36.18 8.77 39.57
N LYS A 25 -35.03 8.09 39.54
CA LYS A 25 -33.89 8.51 38.75
C LYS A 25 -34.24 8.27 37.28
N LYS A 26 -34.48 9.35 36.54
CA LYS A 26 -34.32 9.34 35.08
C LYS A 26 -32.86 9.00 34.81
N ALA A 27 -32.61 7.78 34.34
CA ALA A 27 -31.36 7.45 33.68
C ALA A 27 -31.34 8.25 32.38
N SER A 28 -30.49 9.26 32.32
CA SER A 28 -30.02 9.83 31.06
C SER A 28 -29.16 8.75 30.39
N ASP A 29 -29.80 8.03 29.48
CA ASP A 29 -29.12 7.16 28.52
C ASP A 29 -28.44 8.09 27.50
N ASP A 30 -27.29 8.66 27.89
CA ASP A 30 -26.33 9.23 26.94
C ASP A 30 -25.59 8.05 26.30
N THR A 31 -26.32 7.30 25.47
CA THR A 31 -25.73 6.47 24.45
C THR A 31 -25.16 7.45 23.40
N GLU A 32 -23.90 7.84 23.57
CA GLU A 32 -23.07 8.37 22.49
C GLU A 32 -23.05 7.31 21.38
N THR A 33 -24.07 7.39 20.53
CA THR A 33 -24.16 6.62 19.31
C THR A 33 -23.09 7.22 18.42
N THR A 34 -21.87 6.65 18.48
CA THR A 34 -20.83 6.92 17.49
C THR A 34 -21.40 6.44 16.16
N THR A 35 -22.10 7.32 15.45
CA THR A 35 -22.57 7.07 14.10
C THR A 35 -21.32 6.85 13.26
N LYS A 36 -20.95 5.57 13.05
CA LYS A 36 -19.94 5.20 12.07
C LYS A 36 -20.45 5.74 10.73
N SER A 37 -19.85 6.83 10.26
CA SER A 37 -20.13 7.33 8.93
C SER A 37 -19.79 6.21 7.95
N VAL A 38 -20.79 5.69 7.25
CA VAL A 38 -20.57 4.70 6.19
C VAL A 38 -19.89 5.45 5.05
N VAL A 39 -18.58 5.24 4.89
CA VAL A 39 -17.83 5.82 3.77
C VAL A 39 -18.25 5.09 2.50
N ASN A 40 -18.66 5.83 1.47
CA ASN A 40 -18.92 5.24 0.16
C ASN A 40 -17.61 4.72 -0.44
N VAL A 41 -17.50 3.42 -0.70
CA VAL A 41 -16.33 2.82 -1.35
C VAL A 41 -16.68 2.55 -2.82
N PRO A 42 -15.97 3.16 -3.79
CA PRO A 42 -16.23 2.89 -5.20
C PRO A 42 -16.06 1.41 -5.54
N GLN A 43 -16.93 0.88 -6.40
CA GLN A 43 -16.78 -0.48 -6.91
C GLN A 43 -15.66 -0.52 -7.95
N PHE A 44 -14.61 -1.30 -7.67
CA PHE A 44 -13.48 -1.53 -8.57
C PHE A 44 -13.94 -2.22 -9.86
N ASN A 45 -13.45 -1.75 -11.03
CA ASN A 45 -13.76 -2.37 -12.32
C ASN A 45 -12.59 -3.25 -12.80
N ALA A 46 -12.75 -4.57 -12.69
CA ALA A 46 -11.74 -5.55 -13.09
C ALA A 46 -11.46 -5.56 -14.61
N ASP A 47 -12.47 -5.34 -15.45
CA ASP A 47 -12.28 -5.30 -16.91
C ASP A 47 -11.39 -4.11 -17.31
N SER A 48 -11.60 -2.95 -16.68
CA SER A 48 -10.77 -1.76 -16.86
C SER A 48 -9.33 -2.02 -16.42
N ALA A 49 -9.13 -2.59 -15.23
CA ALA A 49 -7.81 -2.97 -14.74
C ALA A 49 -7.10 -3.96 -15.69
N TYR A 50 -7.82 -4.95 -16.21
CA TYR A 50 -7.30 -5.90 -17.20
C TYR A 50 -6.87 -5.21 -18.50
N GLN A 51 -7.64 -4.22 -18.99
CA GLN A 51 -7.22 -3.44 -20.16
C GLN A 51 -5.94 -2.64 -19.90
N TYR A 52 -5.73 -2.13 -18.69
CA TYR A 52 -4.47 -1.47 -18.34
C TYR A 52 -3.29 -2.44 -18.29
N VAL A 53 -3.49 -3.68 -17.82
CA VAL A 53 -2.46 -4.74 -17.92
C VAL A 53 -2.13 -5.00 -19.39
N LYS A 54 -3.16 -5.22 -20.22
CA LYS A 54 -3.00 -5.50 -21.64
C LYS A 54 -2.25 -4.38 -22.36
N ALA A 55 -2.62 -3.11 -22.12
CA ALA A 55 -1.97 -1.96 -22.75
C ALA A 55 -0.47 -1.91 -22.45
N GLN A 56 -0.05 -2.23 -21.23
CA GLN A 56 1.38 -2.31 -20.88
C GLN A 56 2.09 -3.45 -21.62
N VAL A 57 1.46 -4.62 -21.69
CA VAL A 57 2.01 -5.81 -22.38
C VAL A 57 2.08 -5.59 -23.90
N ASP A 58 1.16 -4.83 -24.48
CA ASP A 58 1.14 -4.52 -25.93
C ASP A 58 2.34 -3.69 -26.39
N PHE A 59 3.05 -3.00 -25.49
CA PHE A 59 4.34 -2.37 -25.82
C PHE A 59 5.49 -3.39 -25.98
N GLY A 60 5.31 -4.62 -25.49
CA GLY A 60 6.36 -5.62 -25.33
C GLY A 60 7.01 -5.60 -23.94
N PRO A 61 8.06 -6.41 -23.72
CA PRO A 61 8.82 -6.43 -22.47
C PRO A 61 9.34 -5.03 -22.10
N ARG A 62 9.01 -4.53 -20.90
CA ARG A 62 9.44 -3.21 -20.43
C ARG A 62 10.81 -3.30 -19.78
N VAL A 63 11.79 -3.81 -20.51
CA VAL A 63 13.17 -3.89 -20.03
C VAL A 63 13.77 -2.48 -20.04
N PRO A 64 14.39 -2.01 -18.93
CA PRO A 64 15.08 -0.72 -18.90
C PRO A 64 16.03 -0.53 -20.09
N ASN A 65 16.19 0.71 -20.56
CA ASN A 65 16.95 1.10 -21.76
C ASN A 65 16.36 0.67 -23.12
N THR A 66 15.16 0.09 -23.16
CA THR A 66 14.47 -0.24 -24.43
C THR A 66 13.41 0.79 -24.81
N LYS A 67 13.04 0.81 -26.10
CA LYS A 67 11.94 1.66 -26.58
C LYS A 67 10.59 1.30 -25.92
N ALA A 68 10.30 0.01 -25.73
CA ALA A 68 9.08 -0.46 -25.09
C ALA A 68 8.93 0.08 -23.66
N HIS A 69 10.03 0.11 -22.91
CA HIS A 69 10.10 0.70 -21.57
C HIS A 69 9.83 2.21 -21.59
N VAL A 70 10.51 2.96 -22.48
CA VAL A 70 10.27 4.42 -22.62
C VAL A 70 8.82 4.74 -22.99
N ASP A 71 8.28 4.03 -23.98
CA ASP A 71 6.91 4.25 -24.47
C ASP A 71 5.87 3.89 -23.40
N CYS A 72 6.04 2.76 -22.71
CA CYS A 72 5.17 2.36 -21.61
C CYS A 72 5.26 3.35 -20.44
N GLY A 73 6.47 3.80 -20.06
CA GLY A 73 6.64 4.80 -19.00
C GLY A 73 5.94 6.13 -19.31
N ASN A 74 5.91 6.55 -20.59
CA ASN A 74 5.13 7.71 -21.01
C ASN A 74 3.63 7.46 -20.85
N TYR A 75 3.14 6.31 -21.34
CA TYR A 75 1.75 5.90 -21.17
C TYR A 75 1.31 5.89 -19.70
N LEU A 76 2.13 5.38 -18.78
CA LEU A 76 1.81 5.33 -17.35
C LEU A 76 1.73 6.73 -16.72
N ALA A 77 2.68 7.62 -17.05
CA ALA A 77 2.66 9.00 -16.57
C ALA A 77 1.46 9.79 -17.12
N ASP A 78 1.13 9.59 -18.39
CA ASP A 78 -0.02 10.22 -19.05
C ASP A 78 -1.34 9.73 -18.44
N LYS A 79 -1.46 8.43 -18.16
CA LYS A 79 -2.66 7.87 -17.50
C LYS A 79 -2.87 8.40 -16.09
N LEU A 80 -1.80 8.51 -15.29
CA LEU A 80 -1.92 9.13 -13.97
C LEU A 80 -2.34 10.60 -14.06
N THR A 81 -1.82 11.34 -15.05
CA THR A 81 -2.22 12.73 -15.31
C THR A 81 -3.68 12.82 -15.75
N GLU A 82 -4.11 11.96 -16.68
CA GLU A 82 -5.50 11.83 -17.15
C GLU A 82 -6.46 11.56 -15.99
N PHE A 83 -6.03 10.77 -15.01
CA PHE A 83 -6.80 10.47 -13.79
C PHE A 83 -6.64 11.51 -12.68
N GLY A 84 -6.05 12.67 -12.96
CA GLY A 84 -6.04 13.82 -12.07
C GLY A 84 -4.96 13.79 -10.99
N ALA A 85 -3.96 12.92 -11.11
CA ALA A 85 -2.79 12.96 -10.24
C ALA A 85 -1.88 14.16 -10.59
N LYS A 86 -1.23 14.74 -9.58
CA LYS A 86 -0.02 15.54 -9.79
C LYS A 86 1.13 14.57 -10.04
N VAL A 87 1.61 14.48 -11.29
CA VAL A 87 2.64 13.51 -11.68
C VAL A 87 4.05 14.09 -11.50
N THR A 88 4.92 13.31 -10.87
CA THR A 88 6.37 13.54 -10.80
C THR A 88 7.08 12.36 -11.45
N SER A 89 7.89 12.63 -12.48
CA SER A 89 8.80 11.63 -13.05
C SER A 89 10.19 11.81 -12.46
N GLN A 90 10.68 10.79 -11.78
CA GLN A 90 12.01 10.76 -11.17
C GLN A 90 12.93 9.89 -12.03
N TYR A 91 13.68 10.55 -12.90
CA TYR A 91 14.69 9.92 -13.76
C TYR A 91 16.02 9.79 -13.03
N VAL A 92 16.68 8.64 -13.16
CA VAL A 92 17.96 8.35 -12.52
C VAL A 92 18.73 7.26 -13.30
N ASP A 93 20.06 7.40 -13.34
CA ASP A 93 20.95 6.35 -13.82
C ASP A 93 21.27 5.39 -12.65
N LEU A 94 20.78 4.15 -12.73
CA LEU A 94 21.00 3.13 -11.69
C LEU A 94 21.98 2.06 -12.18
N PRO A 95 23.10 1.81 -11.48
CA PRO A 95 24.02 0.74 -11.84
C PRO A 95 23.42 -0.63 -11.49
N ALA A 96 23.24 -1.49 -12.50
CA ALA A 96 22.87 -2.89 -12.33
C ALA A 96 24.06 -3.73 -11.81
N TYR A 97 23.81 -5.01 -11.48
CA TYR A 97 24.83 -5.92 -10.93
C TYR A 97 26.03 -6.16 -11.86
N THR A 98 25.89 -5.91 -13.16
CA THR A 98 26.97 -5.99 -14.17
C THR A 98 27.66 -4.65 -14.43
N GLY A 99 27.25 -3.57 -13.75
CA GLY A 99 27.71 -2.20 -14.02
C GLY A 99 26.97 -1.50 -15.16
N THR A 100 26.01 -2.17 -15.81
CA THR A 100 25.14 -1.53 -16.81
C THR A 100 24.36 -0.39 -16.17
N LEU A 101 24.43 0.81 -16.75
CA LEU A 101 23.62 1.95 -16.29
C LEU A 101 22.21 1.85 -16.87
N LEU A 102 21.23 1.65 -16.01
CA LEU A 102 19.80 1.63 -16.35
C LEU A 102 19.27 3.06 -16.29
N LYS A 103 18.72 3.55 -17.41
CA LYS A 103 18.02 4.83 -17.52
C LYS A 103 16.62 4.68 -16.89
N ALA A 104 16.60 4.58 -15.58
CA ALA A 104 15.41 4.30 -14.80
C ALA A 104 14.53 5.55 -14.64
N ARG A 105 13.23 5.32 -14.50
CA ARG A 105 12.19 6.31 -14.28
C ARG A 105 11.18 5.77 -13.28
N ASN A 106 11.29 6.20 -12.02
CA ASN A 106 10.17 6.08 -11.09
C ASN A 106 9.07 7.08 -11.50
N ILE A 107 7.81 6.66 -11.48
CA ILE A 107 6.65 7.49 -11.86
C ILE A 107 5.73 7.60 -10.65
N ILE A 108 5.50 8.82 -10.18
CA ILE A 108 4.72 9.08 -8.98
C ILE A 108 3.49 9.92 -9.34
N GLY A 109 2.30 9.46 -8.98
CA GLY A 109 1.04 10.21 -9.07
C GLY A 109 0.50 10.55 -7.69
N SER A 110 0.49 11.83 -7.33
CA SER A 110 0.05 12.31 -6.03
C SER A 110 -1.37 12.90 -6.07
N TYR A 111 -2.23 12.45 -5.16
CA TYR A 111 -3.56 12.98 -4.89
C TYR A 111 -3.57 13.70 -3.54
N LYS A 112 -4.18 14.88 -3.49
CA LYS A 112 -4.14 15.81 -2.35
C LYS A 112 -2.69 16.01 -1.84
N PRO A 113 -1.75 16.51 -2.66
CA PRO A 113 -0.32 16.54 -2.30
C PRO A 113 -0.01 17.33 -1.02
N ASP A 114 -0.86 18.29 -0.64
CA ASP A 114 -0.62 19.16 0.52
C ASP A 114 -0.98 18.54 1.88
N THR A 115 -1.66 17.39 1.91
CA THR A 115 -1.98 16.73 3.19
C THR A 115 -0.82 15.89 3.72
N LYS A 116 -0.58 15.98 5.04
CA LYS A 116 0.45 15.19 5.73
C LYS A 116 0.00 13.76 6.07
N LYS A 117 -1.30 13.49 6.09
CA LYS A 117 -1.83 12.15 6.33
C LYS A 117 -1.94 11.44 4.98
N ARG A 118 -0.99 10.55 4.68
CA ARG A 118 -0.87 9.90 3.37
C ARG A 118 -0.89 8.37 3.45
N ILE A 119 -1.26 7.71 2.35
CA ILE A 119 -1.06 6.28 2.10
C ILE A 119 -0.31 6.17 0.78
N ALA A 120 0.71 5.33 0.74
CA ALA A 120 1.47 5.06 -0.48
C ALA A 120 1.06 3.71 -1.07
N LEU A 121 0.84 3.66 -2.37
CA LEU A 121 0.52 2.44 -3.11
C LEU A 121 1.63 2.22 -4.14
N PHE A 122 2.24 1.04 -4.13
CA PHE A 122 3.41 0.72 -4.94
C PHE A 122 3.13 -0.43 -5.89
N SER A 123 3.79 -0.40 -7.04
CA SER A 123 4.01 -1.57 -7.89
C SER A 123 5.27 -1.31 -8.71
N HIS A 124 6.01 -2.34 -9.08
CA HIS A 124 7.07 -2.18 -10.07
C HIS A 124 6.47 -2.27 -11.48
N TRP A 125 7.09 -1.63 -12.47
CA TRP A 125 6.52 -1.53 -13.82
C TRP A 125 7.41 -2.08 -14.94
N ASP A 126 8.69 -2.31 -14.64
CA ASP A 126 9.64 -2.93 -15.55
C ASP A 126 9.30 -4.41 -15.82
N SER A 127 10.12 -5.07 -16.62
CA SER A 127 10.02 -6.51 -16.87
C SER A 127 11.41 -7.11 -16.88
N ARG A 128 11.53 -8.35 -16.37
CA ARG A 128 12.77 -9.11 -16.45
C ARG A 128 13.34 -9.15 -17.86
N PRO A 129 14.62 -8.85 -18.05
CA PRO A 129 15.31 -9.10 -19.33
C PRO A 129 15.54 -10.59 -19.63
N TRP A 130 15.21 -11.49 -18.69
CA TRP A 130 15.56 -12.90 -18.74
C TRP A 130 14.42 -13.78 -18.22
N ALA A 131 14.06 -14.83 -18.95
CA ALA A 131 13.18 -15.91 -18.49
C ALA A 131 14.03 -17.01 -17.84
N ASP A 132 14.87 -16.65 -16.88
CA ASP A 132 15.94 -17.51 -16.34
C ASP A 132 15.45 -18.68 -15.47
N ALA A 133 14.14 -18.74 -15.20
CA ALA A 133 13.46 -19.90 -14.61
C ALA A 133 12.67 -20.76 -15.62
N ASP A 134 12.72 -20.47 -16.93
CA ASP A 134 11.99 -21.24 -17.94
C ASP A 134 12.52 -22.70 -17.99
N PRO A 135 11.68 -23.73 -18.11
CA PRO A 135 12.15 -25.11 -18.24
C PRO A 135 12.99 -25.34 -19.52
N ASP A 136 12.80 -24.53 -20.56
CA ASP A 136 13.66 -24.54 -21.75
C ASP A 136 14.83 -23.57 -21.59
N ALA A 137 16.03 -24.11 -21.36
CA ALA A 137 17.26 -23.33 -21.20
C ALA A 137 17.56 -22.37 -22.37
N LYS A 138 17.02 -22.63 -23.58
CA LYS A 138 17.19 -21.73 -24.72
C LYS A 138 16.48 -20.39 -24.52
N LYS A 139 15.51 -20.31 -23.62
CA LYS A 139 14.75 -19.09 -23.33
C LYS A 139 15.31 -18.27 -22.18
N HIS A 140 16.28 -18.79 -21.42
CA HIS A 140 16.80 -18.11 -20.22
C HIS A 140 17.27 -16.68 -20.48
N TYR A 141 17.76 -16.39 -21.68
CA TYR A 141 18.20 -15.04 -22.08
C TYR A 141 17.15 -14.22 -22.85
N THR A 142 15.87 -14.62 -22.81
CA THR A 142 14.77 -13.93 -23.49
C THR A 142 13.99 -13.07 -22.49
N PRO A 143 13.71 -11.79 -22.78
CA PRO A 143 12.87 -10.96 -21.93
C PRO A 143 11.44 -11.50 -21.78
N ILE A 144 10.88 -11.38 -20.58
CA ILE A 144 9.50 -11.78 -20.31
C ILE A 144 8.51 -10.65 -20.61
N LEU A 145 7.28 -11.00 -20.98
CA LEU A 145 6.22 -10.01 -21.16
C LEU A 145 5.80 -9.33 -19.85
N GLY A 146 6.11 -9.89 -18.68
CA GLY A 146 5.79 -9.27 -17.39
C GLY A 146 4.30 -8.93 -17.22
N ALA A 147 3.40 -9.82 -17.63
CA ALA A 147 1.96 -9.56 -17.56
C ALA A 147 1.43 -9.64 -16.12
N ASN A 148 1.86 -10.67 -15.38
CA ASN A 148 1.58 -10.76 -13.95
C ASN A 148 2.66 -10.02 -13.14
N ASP A 149 3.91 -10.31 -13.43
CA ASP A 149 5.11 -9.70 -12.84
C ASP A 149 5.37 -8.31 -13.45
N GLY A 150 5.01 -7.26 -12.71
CA GLY A 150 4.97 -5.87 -13.18
C GLY A 150 3.56 -5.38 -13.57
N ALA A 151 3.04 -5.78 -14.74
CA ALA A 151 1.88 -5.10 -15.31
C ALA A 151 0.59 -5.25 -14.49
N SER A 152 0.42 -6.35 -13.73
CA SER A 152 -0.78 -6.61 -12.94
C SER A 152 -1.00 -5.60 -11.82
N GLY A 153 0.04 -5.32 -11.02
CA GLY A 153 -0.05 -4.38 -9.91
C GLY A 153 -0.26 -2.95 -10.44
N VAL A 154 0.48 -2.56 -11.47
CA VAL A 154 0.30 -1.27 -12.15
C VAL A 154 -1.13 -1.13 -12.71
N GLY A 155 -1.67 -2.18 -13.34
CA GLY A 155 -3.04 -2.16 -13.89
C GLY A 155 -4.10 -1.96 -12.82
N VAL A 156 -3.97 -2.63 -11.66
CA VAL A 156 -4.85 -2.41 -10.50
C VAL A 156 -4.72 -0.97 -9.98
N LEU A 157 -3.50 -0.45 -9.84
CA LEU A 157 -3.28 0.91 -9.36
C LEU A 157 -3.80 1.98 -10.32
N LEU A 158 -3.74 1.78 -11.63
CA LEU A 158 -4.34 2.67 -12.62
C LEU A 158 -5.86 2.70 -12.52
N GLU A 159 -6.50 1.57 -12.23
CA GLU A 159 -7.95 1.56 -11.98
C GLU A 159 -8.31 2.26 -10.67
N ILE A 160 -7.51 2.09 -9.62
CA ILE A 160 -7.65 2.87 -8.38
C ILE A 160 -7.49 4.37 -8.67
N ALA A 161 -6.48 4.78 -9.44
CA ALA A 161 -6.27 6.16 -9.86
C ALA A 161 -7.51 6.76 -10.55
N ARG A 162 -8.11 6.01 -11.48
CA ARG A 162 -9.35 6.42 -12.17
C ARG A 162 -10.52 6.65 -11.21
N HIS A 163 -10.60 5.90 -10.11
CA HIS A 163 -11.58 6.14 -9.05
C HIS A 163 -11.25 7.37 -8.20
N LEU A 164 -9.96 7.58 -7.88
CA LEU A 164 -9.50 8.75 -7.11
C LEU A 164 -9.83 10.07 -7.80
N GLN A 165 -9.84 10.10 -9.13
CA GLN A 165 -10.31 11.26 -9.91
C GLN A 165 -11.74 11.68 -9.56
N LYS A 166 -12.61 10.70 -9.31
CA LYS A 166 -14.05 10.91 -9.10
C LYS A 166 -14.38 11.14 -7.64
N GLN A 167 -13.69 10.43 -6.75
CA GLN A 167 -13.94 10.48 -5.32
C GLN A 167 -12.63 10.35 -4.55
N LEU A 168 -12.15 11.46 -4.03
CA LEU A 168 -10.96 11.49 -3.19
C LEU A 168 -11.28 11.03 -1.75
N PRO A 169 -10.46 10.17 -1.14
CA PRO A 169 -10.60 9.86 0.28
C PRO A 169 -10.19 11.06 1.16
N GLU A 170 -10.43 10.95 2.47
CA GLU A 170 -9.93 11.93 3.44
C GLU A 170 -8.40 12.05 3.36
N MET A 171 -7.73 10.95 3.05
CA MET A 171 -6.27 10.81 2.97
C MET A 171 -5.69 11.31 1.65
N GLY A 172 -4.43 11.75 1.70
CA GLY A 172 -3.61 11.86 0.50
C GLY A 172 -3.18 10.47 0.05
N ILE A 173 -3.16 10.25 -1.26
CA ILE A 173 -2.72 8.97 -1.84
C ILE A 173 -1.57 9.27 -2.80
N ASP A 174 -0.51 8.49 -2.72
CA ASP A 174 0.57 8.50 -3.71
C ASP A 174 0.64 7.12 -4.36
N ILE A 175 0.45 7.08 -5.67
CA ILE A 175 0.71 5.89 -6.48
C ILE A 175 2.15 6.01 -7.00
N VAL A 176 2.98 5.02 -6.71
CA VAL A 176 4.40 5.03 -7.05
C VAL A 176 4.70 3.78 -7.87
N PHE A 177 4.96 3.98 -9.16
CA PHE A 177 5.51 2.95 -10.02
C PHE A 177 7.03 2.99 -9.94
N VAL A 178 7.62 2.00 -9.28
CA VAL A 178 9.07 1.88 -9.14
C VAL A 178 9.66 1.15 -10.34
N ASP A 179 10.83 1.59 -10.79
CA ASP A 179 11.51 1.02 -11.96
C ASP A 179 12.70 0.15 -11.55
N ALA A 180 13.23 -0.62 -12.49
CA ALA A 180 14.41 -1.45 -12.32
C ALA A 180 14.35 -2.34 -11.06
N GLU A 181 13.17 -2.90 -10.79
CA GLU A 181 12.99 -3.88 -9.70
C GLU A 181 13.62 -5.22 -10.11
N ASP A 182 13.36 -5.63 -11.35
CA ASP A 182 13.55 -7.01 -11.83
C ASP A 182 14.80 -7.13 -12.74
N TYR A 183 15.79 -6.28 -12.52
CA TYR A 183 17.09 -6.33 -13.20
C TYR A 183 18.17 -7.02 -12.35
N GLY A 184 17.78 -7.69 -11.27
CA GLY A 184 18.71 -8.39 -10.40
C GLY A 184 19.36 -9.61 -11.06
N THR A 185 20.36 -10.16 -10.40
CA THR A 185 21.27 -11.17 -10.97
C THR A 185 20.56 -12.31 -11.70
N HIS A 186 20.96 -12.57 -12.96
CA HIS A 186 20.51 -13.75 -13.71
C HIS A 186 20.97 -15.06 -13.01
N GLN A 187 20.13 -16.10 -12.97
CA GLN A 187 20.45 -17.38 -12.30
C GLN A 187 21.80 -18.01 -12.70
N ALA A 188 22.10 -18.07 -14.01
CA ALA A 188 23.37 -18.55 -14.55
C ALA A 188 24.61 -17.64 -14.33
N TYR A 189 24.49 -16.49 -13.66
CA TYR A 189 25.63 -15.60 -13.43
C TYR A 189 26.61 -16.19 -12.39
N ASN A 190 27.88 -16.29 -12.77
CA ASN A 190 28.96 -16.86 -11.93
C ASN A 190 29.63 -15.84 -10.98
N GLY A 191 28.89 -14.81 -10.56
CA GLY A 191 29.35 -13.81 -9.60
C GLY A 191 28.42 -13.73 -8.39
N PRO A 192 28.49 -12.66 -7.58
CA PRO A 192 27.63 -12.52 -6.41
C PRO A 192 26.13 -12.44 -6.78
N HIS A 193 25.29 -13.09 -5.98
CA HIS A 193 23.83 -12.96 -5.99
C HIS A 193 23.45 -12.24 -4.70
N LYS A 194 23.25 -10.93 -4.77
CA LYS A 194 22.95 -10.10 -3.60
C LYS A 194 21.55 -9.52 -3.72
N GLU A 195 20.86 -9.42 -2.57
CA GLU A 195 19.54 -8.80 -2.48
C GLU A 195 19.55 -7.33 -2.96
N GLU A 196 20.64 -6.61 -2.73
CA GLU A 196 20.81 -5.20 -3.13
C GLU A 196 20.78 -4.95 -4.65
N TYR A 197 20.86 -6.01 -5.46
CA TYR A 197 20.76 -5.92 -6.92
C TYR A 197 19.31 -5.85 -7.44
N TRP A 198 18.33 -6.05 -6.56
CA TRP A 198 16.90 -5.99 -6.86
C TRP A 198 16.29 -4.69 -6.31
N GLY A 199 15.12 -4.32 -6.80
CA GLY A 199 14.39 -3.16 -6.28
C GLY A 199 15.18 -1.85 -6.41
N LEU A 200 15.96 -1.66 -7.48
CA LEU A 200 16.88 -0.52 -7.57
C LEU A 200 16.13 0.83 -7.56
N GLY A 201 15.00 0.93 -8.25
CA GLY A 201 14.17 2.13 -8.24
C GLY A 201 13.51 2.41 -6.89
N SER A 202 13.05 1.38 -6.17
CA SER A 202 12.47 1.53 -4.84
C SER A 202 13.53 1.93 -3.81
N GLN A 203 14.72 1.33 -3.89
CA GLN A 203 15.89 1.72 -3.12
C GLN A 203 16.26 3.20 -3.35
N TYR A 204 16.29 3.65 -4.61
CA TYR A 204 16.58 5.04 -4.92
C TYR A 204 15.49 5.98 -4.38
N TRP A 205 14.22 5.65 -4.61
CA TRP A 205 13.09 6.46 -4.15
C TRP A 205 13.02 6.57 -2.63
N ALA A 206 13.30 5.48 -1.90
CA ALA A 206 13.32 5.49 -0.44
C ALA A 206 14.40 6.42 0.13
N ARG A 207 15.55 6.52 -0.54
CA ARG A 207 16.67 7.42 -0.17
C ARG A 207 16.48 8.86 -0.69
N ASN A 208 15.76 9.01 -1.80
CA ASN A 208 15.55 10.26 -2.51
C ASN A 208 14.06 10.42 -2.83
N PRO A 209 13.20 10.63 -1.81
CA PRO A 209 11.77 10.73 -2.06
C PRO A 209 11.46 11.90 -2.98
N HIS A 210 10.43 11.74 -3.80
CA HIS A 210 9.97 12.74 -4.79
C HIS A 210 9.58 14.10 -4.18
N VAL A 211 9.38 14.18 -2.87
CA VAL A 211 9.26 15.42 -2.09
C VAL A 211 10.09 15.32 -0.82
N GLN A 212 10.73 16.43 -0.43
CA GLN A 212 11.58 16.48 0.76
C GLN A 212 10.77 16.15 2.03
N GLY A 213 11.31 15.25 2.86
CA GLY A 213 10.66 14.84 4.11
C GLY A 213 9.37 14.05 3.91
N TYR A 214 9.21 13.39 2.75
CA TYR A 214 8.05 12.55 2.46
C TYR A 214 7.78 11.55 3.59
N ASN A 215 6.51 11.38 3.92
CA ASN A 215 6.05 10.37 4.85
C ASN A 215 4.63 9.90 4.48
N ALA A 216 4.35 8.63 4.76
CA ALA A 216 3.04 8.03 4.63
C ALA A 216 2.74 7.18 5.87
N ARG A 217 1.46 7.05 6.23
CA ARG A 217 1.05 6.26 7.40
C ARG A 217 1.36 4.78 7.23
N PHE A 218 1.27 4.28 6.00
CA PHE A 218 1.69 2.95 5.59
C PHE A 218 1.80 2.90 4.05
N GLY A 219 2.47 1.86 3.57
CA GLY A 219 2.53 1.49 2.16
C GLY A 219 1.78 0.18 1.90
N ILE A 220 1.28 -0.01 0.68
CA ILE A 220 0.83 -1.31 0.16
C ILE A 220 1.53 -1.52 -1.19
N LEU A 221 2.26 -2.62 -1.32
CA LEU A 221 2.87 -3.05 -2.59
C LEU A 221 1.94 -4.08 -3.25
N LEU A 222 1.67 -3.90 -4.55
CA LEU A 222 1.00 -4.88 -5.40
C LEU A 222 2.01 -5.48 -6.36
N ASP A 223 2.26 -6.78 -6.19
CA ASP A 223 3.19 -7.54 -6.99
C ASP A 223 2.57 -8.91 -7.33
N MET A 224 2.60 -9.27 -8.61
CA MET A 224 2.02 -10.50 -9.18
C MET A 224 0.54 -10.75 -8.80
N VAL A 225 -0.31 -9.71 -8.81
CA VAL A 225 -1.70 -9.76 -8.32
C VAL A 225 -2.77 -10.16 -9.35
N GLY A 226 -2.38 -10.53 -10.57
CA GLY A 226 -3.29 -10.87 -11.68
C GLY A 226 -3.34 -12.36 -12.05
N GLY A 227 -2.61 -13.22 -11.34
CA GLY A 227 -2.54 -14.65 -11.60
C GLY A 227 -3.88 -15.36 -11.36
N LYS A 228 -4.27 -16.27 -12.25
CA LYS A 228 -5.46 -17.10 -12.05
C LYS A 228 -5.27 -17.96 -10.78
N ASN A 229 -6.26 -17.93 -9.90
CA ASN A 229 -6.25 -18.66 -8.62
C ASN A 229 -5.06 -18.27 -7.70
N ALA A 230 -4.56 -17.04 -7.81
CA ALA A 230 -3.53 -16.56 -6.89
C ALA A 230 -4.02 -16.63 -5.44
N GLU A 231 -3.15 -17.09 -4.55
CA GLU A 231 -3.36 -17.05 -3.10
C GLU A 231 -2.40 -16.03 -2.50
N PHE A 232 -2.94 -15.05 -1.77
CA PHE A 232 -2.13 -14.10 -1.03
C PHE A 232 -2.09 -14.51 0.45
N ARG A 233 -0.88 -14.62 1.00
CA ARG A 233 -0.64 -14.95 2.41
C ARG A 233 -0.02 -13.75 3.11
N TYR A 234 0.10 -13.82 4.43
CA TYR A 234 0.97 -12.87 5.13
C TYR A 234 2.41 -13.10 4.67
N GLU A 235 2.92 -12.16 3.89
CA GLU A 235 4.35 -12.09 3.59
C GLU A 235 5.10 -11.77 4.89
N SER A 236 6.21 -12.46 5.11
CA SER A 236 7.00 -12.47 6.35
C SER A 236 7.43 -11.08 6.81
N LEU A 237 8.10 -10.32 5.95
CA LEU A 237 8.63 -9.00 6.29
C LEU A 237 7.49 -8.02 6.57
N SER A 238 6.43 -8.06 5.74
CA SER A 238 5.23 -7.25 5.92
C SER A 238 4.55 -7.54 7.26
N HIS A 239 4.51 -8.80 7.69
CA HIS A 239 3.95 -9.17 8.99
C HIS A 239 4.87 -8.77 10.15
N GLU A 240 6.19 -8.79 9.94
CA GLU A 240 7.16 -8.33 10.93
C GLU A 240 7.10 -6.81 11.14
N VAL A 241 7.15 -6.03 10.05
CA VAL A 241 7.33 -4.57 10.12
C VAL A 241 6.02 -3.78 10.10
N ALA A 242 4.93 -4.39 9.62
CA ALA A 242 3.63 -3.75 9.50
C ALA A 242 2.44 -4.69 9.84
N PRO A 243 2.47 -5.44 10.97
CA PRO A 243 1.43 -6.42 11.30
C PRO A 243 0.02 -5.82 11.31
N ASN A 244 -0.13 -4.62 11.89
CA ASN A 244 -1.41 -3.91 11.96
C ASN A 244 -1.97 -3.53 10.57
N VAL A 245 -1.11 -3.32 9.58
CA VAL A 245 -1.52 -3.03 8.20
C VAL A 245 -1.95 -4.32 7.53
N ASN A 246 -1.16 -5.39 7.66
CA ASN A 246 -1.52 -6.73 7.15
C ASN A 246 -2.88 -7.19 7.69
N GLU A 247 -3.09 -7.12 9.01
CA GLU A 247 -4.36 -7.49 9.64
C GLU A 247 -5.51 -6.62 9.14
N LYS A 248 -5.29 -5.31 8.96
CA LYS A 248 -6.31 -4.39 8.42
C LYS A 248 -6.72 -4.79 7.00
N VAL A 249 -5.75 -5.11 6.14
CA VAL A 249 -6.01 -5.49 4.74
C VAL A 249 -6.74 -6.83 4.68
N TRP A 250 -6.27 -7.87 5.39
CA TRP A 250 -6.94 -9.18 5.41
C TRP A 250 -8.29 -9.20 6.11
N LYS A 251 -8.47 -8.41 7.18
CA LYS A 251 -9.80 -8.24 7.75
C LYS A 251 -10.77 -7.63 6.75
N THR A 252 -10.30 -6.70 5.91
CA THR A 252 -11.12 -6.07 4.87
C THR A 252 -11.42 -7.05 3.74
N ALA A 253 -10.43 -7.82 3.27
CA ALA A 253 -10.60 -8.85 2.26
C ALA A 253 -11.65 -9.89 2.69
N ASN A 254 -11.48 -10.48 3.88
CA ASN A 254 -12.42 -11.44 4.45
C ASN A 254 -13.84 -10.88 4.59
N ALA A 255 -13.97 -9.61 5.03
CA ALA A 255 -15.28 -8.95 5.17
C ALA A 255 -15.99 -8.71 3.82
N LEU A 256 -15.23 -8.64 2.73
CA LEU A 256 -15.74 -8.53 1.36
C LEU A 256 -15.95 -9.90 0.68
N GLY A 257 -15.58 -11.00 1.34
CA GLY A 257 -15.73 -12.37 0.83
C GLY A 257 -14.60 -12.82 -0.10
N PHE A 258 -13.43 -12.19 -0.02
CA PHE A 258 -12.19 -12.63 -0.68
C PHE A 258 -11.31 -13.43 0.27
#